data_AF-A0A1F7GVR7-F1
#
_entry.id   AF-A0A1F7GVR7-F1
#
_cell.length_a   1.000
_cell.length_b   1.000
_cell.length_c   1.000
_cell.angle_alpha   90.00
_cell.angle_beta   90.00
_cell.angle_gamma   90.00
#
_symmetry.space_group_name_H-M   'P 1'
#
loop_
_entity.id
_entity.type
_entity.pdbx_description
1 polymer ?
#
loop_
_entity_poly.entity_id
_entity_poly.type
_entity_poly.pdbx_seq_one_letter_code
_entity_poly.pdbx_strand_id
1 'polypeptide(L)'
;MLPNKISKQKNRFLLPVIMVGCVIVLIIFFVSSKQSFQERIKNSQNSQIKQDKIKTEGKFFLQTEFGQNIYNPGDEISIVLYGDSQGQEIGGYDSVLTYDTNVLTFKKGENIIEGFELFTSEKEKGVLSLTGVKNLQSTQIYKLSNTALATLTFTADDEGLSPLSFVFIPGKTNDSNIVTVAAEDILGSAQGVVIYVGENVTLTLQKLYSIPQTSMKVTLKSIEIPEPVCKDCETSVELVVSNGKSQETLRFITGGIGGAQLKTSEAFGYVFEVSDIKEKSVVLRFAPKN
;
A
#
# COMPACT_ATOMS: atom_id res chain seq x y z
N MET A 1 -74.63 53.41 56.12
CA MET A 1 -73.47 53.53 57.03
C MET A 1 -72.54 52.34 56.80
N LEU A 2 -71.29 52.67 56.47
CA LEU A 2 -70.02 51.93 56.57
C LEU A 2 -69.79 50.59 55.82
N PRO A 3 -68.55 50.38 55.31
CA PRO A 3 -68.18 49.37 54.30
C PRO A 3 -67.54 48.12 54.92
N ASN A 4 -67.55 47.00 54.19
CA ASN A 4 -66.74 45.82 54.55
C ASN A 4 -65.49 45.73 53.66
N LYS A 5 -64.32 45.99 54.27
CA LYS A 5 -62.98 45.76 53.70
C LYS A 5 -62.66 44.28 53.86
N ILE A 6 -62.48 43.54 52.75
CA ILE A 6 -61.82 42.23 52.79
C ILE A 6 -60.33 42.43 52.50
N SER A 7 -59.51 42.13 53.50
CA SER A 7 -58.06 42.19 53.49
C SER A 7 -57.45 41.06 52.66
N LYS A 8 -56.54 41.40 51.73
CA LYS A 8 -55.59 40.46 51.13
C LYS A 8 -54.55 40.03 52.18
N GLN A 9 -54.74 38.86 52.78
CA GLN A 9 -53.70 38.23 53.61
C GLN A 9 -52.79 37.37 52.72
N LYS A 10 -51.52 37.77 52.64
CA LYS A 10 -50.45 37.13 51.85
C LYS A 10 -50.07 35.77 52.47
N ASN A 11 -50.26 34.68 51.73
CA ASN A 11 -49.68 33.37 52.03
C ASN A 11 -48.15 33.39 51.79
N ARG A 12 -47.37 33.87 52.77
CA ARG A 12 -45.90 33.91 52.73
C ARG A 12 -45.21 32.58 53.11
N PHE A 13 -45.96 31.52 53.42
CA PHE A 13 -45.40 30.24 53.88
C PHE A 13 -45.45 29.09 52.86
N LEU A 14 -46.09 29.26 51.70
CA LEU A 14 -46.21 28.19 50.68
C LEU A 14 -44.99 28.07 49.75
N LEU A 15 -44.28 29.17 49.49
CA LEU A 15 -43.10 29.21 48.61
C LEU A 15 -41.86 28.46 49.15
N PRO A 16 -41.47 28.55 50.45
CA PRO A 16 -40.28 27.83 50.93
C PRO A 16 -40.48 26.31 51.01
N VAL A 17 -41.70 25.82 51.24
CA VAL A 17 -41.99 24.37 51.33
C VAL A 17 -41.90 23.70 49.96
N ILE A 18 -42.36 24.37 48.90
CA ILE A 18 -42.25 23.88 47.52
C ILE A 18 -40.78 23.85 47.07
N MET A 19 -39.98 24.85 47.45
CA MET A 19 -38.56 24.89 47.06
C MET A 19 -37.74 23.78 47.72
N VAL A 20 -37.98 23.47 49.01
CA VAL A 20 -37.31 22.35 49.71
C VAL A 20 -37.73 21.00 49.11
N GLY A 21 -39.01 20.83 48.74
CA GLY A 21 -39.49 19.64 48.05
C GLY A 21 -38.81 19.40 46.69
N CYS A 22 -38.62 20.45 45.88
CA CYS A 22 -37.94 20.35 44.59
C CYS A 22 -36.46 19.96 44.73
N VAL A 23 -35.77 20.45 45.76
CA VAL A 23 -34.35 20.11 46.03
C VAL A 23 -34.20 18.63 46.42
N ILE A 24 -35.12 18.10 47.23
CA ILE A 24 -35.11 16.68 47.62
C ILE A 24 -35.35 15.77 46.41
N VAL A 25 -36.29 16.13 45.52
CA VAL A 25 -36.55 15.37 44.27
C VAL A 25 -35.35 15.41 43.33
N LEU A 26 -34.67 16.56 43.20
CA LEU A 26 -33.45 16.68 42.39
C LEU A 26 -32.29 15.86 42.95
N ILE A 27 -32.12 15.80 44.28
CA ILE A 27 -31.09 14.97 44.92
C ILE A 27 -31.39 13.48 44.72
N ILE A 28 -32.63 13.04 44.87
CA ILE A 28 -33.03 11.64 44.63
C ILE A 28 -32.81 11.27 43.17
N PHE A 29 -33.13 12.15 42.22
CA PHE A 29 -32.89 11.95 40.78
C PHE A 29 -31.39 11.89 40.45
N PHE A 30 -30.56 12.71 41.12
CA PHE A 30 -29.10 12.68 40.94
C PHE A 30 -28.44 11.43 41.54
N VAL A 31 -28.98 10.90 42.64
CA VAL A 31 -28.45 9.69 43.29
C VAL A 31 -28.89 8.43 42.52
N SER A 32 -30.13 8.39 42.03
CA SER A 32 -30.62 7.27 41.22
C SER A 32 -30.00 7.22 39.82
N SER A 33 -29.63 8.37 39.24
CA SER A 33 -28.89 8.39 37.96
C SER A 33 -27.46 7.86 38.09
N LYS A 34 -26.80 8.07 39.25
CA LYS A 34 -25.47 7.51 39.51
C LYS A 34 -25.49 5.99 39.70
N GLN A 35 -26.52 5.45 40.36
CA GLN A 35 -26.67 4.00 40.55
C GLN A 35 -26.94 3.28 39.22
N SER A 36 -27.80 3.84 38.38
CA SER A 36 -28.11 3.26 37.06
C SER A 36 -26.95 3.38 36.05
N PHE A 37 -26.08 4.39 36.19
CA PHE A 37 -24.83 4.49 35.44
C PHE A 37 -23.78 3.47 35.93
N GLN A 38 -23.67 3.25 37.24
CA GLN A 38 -22.77 2.21 37.79
C GLN A 38 -23.22 0.79 37.47
N GLU A 39 -24.53 0.51 37.43
CA GLU A 39 -25.04 -0.77 36.96
C GLU A 39 -24.82 -0.98 35.46
N ARG A 40 -24.89 0.08 34.64
CA ARG A 40 -24.48 0.01 33.22
C ARG A 40 -22.98 -0.24 33.05
N ILE A 41 -22.11 0.33 33.90
CA ILE A 41 -20.67 0.04 33.89
C ILE A 41 -20.36 -1.39 34.38
N LYS A 42 -21.05 -1.87 35.43
CA LYS A 42 -20.92 -3.26 35.91
C LYS A 42 -21.43 -4.28 34.90
N ASN A 43 -22.55 -4.01 34.22
CA ASN A 43 -23.07 -4.88 33.18
C ASN A 43 -22.26 -4.81 31.88
N SER A 44 -21.57 -3.69 31.60
CA SER A 44 -20.65 -3.58 30.47
C SER A 44 -19.29 -4.24 30.73
N GLN A 45 -18.95 -4.61 31.97
CA GLN A 45 -17.73 -5.36 32.31
C GLN A 45 -17.93 -6.89 32.34
N ASN A 46 -19.17 -7.39 32.28
CA ASN A 46 -19.48 -8.83 32.27
C ASN A 46 -19.84 -9.39 30.89
N SER A 47 -19.85 -8.56 29.86
CA SER A 47 -19.75 -9.03 28.48
C SER A 47 -18.30 -8.97 28.05
N GLN A 48 -17.47 -9.88 28.57
CA GLN A 48 -16.34 -10.36 27.79
C GLN A 48 -16.92 -11.12 26.59
N ILE A 49 -17.39 -10.38 25.59
CA ILE A 49 -17.28 -10.84 24.22
C ILE A 49 -15.79 -11.14 24.09
N LYS A 50 -15.43 -12.40 23.85
CA LYS A 50 -14.10 -12.71 23.35
C LYS A 50 -13.92 -11.79 22.14
N GLN A 51 -13.17 -10.70 22.30
CA GLN A 51 -12.55 -10.05 21.16
C GLN A 51 -11.64 -11.14 20.62
N ASP A 52 -12.13 -11.87 19.62
CA ASP A 52 -11.24 -12.54 18.71
C ASP A 52 -10.24 -11.46 18.30
N LYS A 53 -8.96 -11.68 18.61
CA LYS A 53 -7.89 -10.79 18.16
C LYS A 53 -8.14 -10.57 16.68
N ILE A 54 -8.37 -9.31 16.28
CA ILE A 54 -8.51 -8.94 14.87
C ILE A 54 -7.31 -9.56 14.15
N LYS A 55 -7.61 -10.41 13.17
CA LYS A 55 -6.60 -11.12 12.41
C LYS A 55 -5.97 -10.11 11.46
N THR A 56 -4.85 -9.52 11.86
CA THR A 56 -4.05 -8.62 11.03
C THR A 56 -3.30 -9.44 9.99
N GLU A 57 -3.99 -9.84 8.94
CA GLU A 57 -3.45 -10.69 7.86
C GLU A 57 -3.61 -10.09 6.48
N GLY A 58 -4.26 -8.93 6.38
CA GLY A 58 -4.34 -8.18 5.14
C GLY A 58 -2.95 -7.82 4.62
N LYS A 59 -2.85 -7.65 3.30
CA LYS A 59 -1.56 -7.43 2.64
C LYS A 59 -1.65 -6.30 1.65
N PHE A 60 -0.59 -5.49 1.61
CA PHE A 60 -0.27 -4.69 0.44
C PHE A 60 0.97 -5.22 -0.26
N PHE A 61 0.99 -5.06 -1.57
CA PHE A 61 2.22 -5.15 -2.32
C PHE A 61 2.21 -4.22 -3.54
N LEU A 62 3.39 -3.78 -3.94
CA LEU A 62 3.60 -3.01 -5.16
C LEU A 62 4.19 -3.93 -6.24
N GLN A 63 3.78 -3.71 -7.48
CA GLN A 63 4.37 -4.38 -8.64
C GLN A 63 4.41 -3.42 -9.82
N THR A 64 5.51 -3.46 -10.57
CA THR A 64 5.61 -2.74 -11.84
C THR A 64 4.81 -3.44 -12.93
N GLU A 65 4.36 -2.67 -13.92
CA GLU A 65 3.75 -3.25 -15.11
C GLU A 65 4.74 -4.22 -15.79
N PHE A 66 4.26 -5.43 -16.11
CA PHE A 66 5.06 -6.51 -16.70
C PHE A 66 6.25 -7.02 -15.87
N GLY A 67 6.41 -6.59 -14.62
CA GLY A 67 7.48 -7.03 -13.72
C GLY A 67 8.87 -6.43 -14.01
N GLN A 68 8.96 -5.45 -14.92
CA GLN A 68 10.21 -4.74 -15.25
C GLN A 68 10.66 -3.86 -14.08
N ASN A 69 11.92 -3.92 -13.68
CA ASN A 69 12.43 -3.11 -12.55
C ASN A 69 13.54 -2.13 -12.94
N ILE A 70 14.11 -2.22 -14.15
CA ILE A 70 15.13 -1.30 -14.64
C ILE A 70 14.55 -0.41 -15.74
N TYR A 71 14.71 0.90 -15.63
CA TYR A 71 14.17 1.90 -16.55
C TYR A 71 15.27 2.87 -17.00
N ASN A 72 15.07 3.55 -18.12
CA ASN A 72 15.96 4.61 -18.55
C ASN A 72 15.53 5.96 -17.97
N PRO A 73 16.45 6.93 -17.81
CA PRO A 73 16.10 8.32 -17.57
C PRO A 73 15.07 8.84 -18.58
N GLY A 74 14.03 9.48 -18.06
CA GLY A 74 12.89 10.01 -18.81
C GLY A 74 11.73 9.03 -19.02
N ASP A 75 11.89 7.74 -18.72
CA ASP A 75 10.79 6.77 -18.84
C ASP A 75 9.67 7.08 -17.84
N GLU A 76 8.42 6.89 -18.27
CA GLU A 76 7.27 6.82 -17.35
C GLU A 76 7.14 5.39 -16.81
N ILE A 77 7.02 5.29 -15.48
CA ILE A 77 6.95 4.03 -14.74
C ILE A 77 5.56 3.88 -14.16
N SER A 78 4.90 2.78 -14.48
CA SER A 78 3.58 2.39 -13.96
C SER A 78 3.75 1.35 -12.86
N ILE A 79 3.35 1.70 -11.63
CA ILE A 79 3.43 0.83 -10.44
C ILE A 79 2.02 0.64 -9.90
N VAL A 80 1.59 -0.62 -9.81
CA VAL A 80 0.25 -0.97 -9.33
C VAL A 80 0.32 -1.33 -7.84
N LEU A 81 -0.54 -0.68 -7.06
CA LEU A 81 -0.83 -1.04 -5.67
C LEU A 81 -1.86 -2.16 -5.64
N TYR A 82 -1.51 -3.28 -5.02
CA TYR A 82 -2.41 -4.39 -4.79
C TYR A 82 -2.75 -4.54 -3.32
N GLY A 83 -3.98 -4.99 -3.04
CA GLY A 83 -4.44 -5.34 -1.72
C GLY A 83 -5.03 -6.76 -1.65
N ASP A 84 -4.88 -7.38 -0.48
CA ASP A 84 -5.57 -8.62 -0.11
C ASP A 84 -6.13 -8.45 1.30
N SER A 85 -7.43 -8.70 1.48
CA SER A 85 -8.13 -8.52 2.76
C SER A 85 -8.37 -9.85 3.48
N GLN A 86 -7.82 -10.96 2.95
CA GLN A 86 -7.99 -12.32 3.46
C GLN A 86 -9.47 -12.69 3.69
N GLY A 87 -10.33 -12.23 2.76
CA GLY A 87 -11.77 -12.52 2.77
C GLY A 87 -12.62 -11.59 3.65
N GLN A 88 -12.03 -10.59 4.30
CA GLN A 88 -12.74 -9.58 5.08
C GLN A 88 -13.26 -8.46 4.18
N GLU A 89 -14.43 -7.90 4.52
CA GLU A 89 -14.97 -6.76 3.77
C GLU A 89 -14.28 -5.45 4.19
N ILE A 90 -13.83 -4.68 3.21
CA ILE A 90 -13.17 -3.40 3.44
C ILE A 90 -14.08 -2.20 3.18
N GLY A 91 -13.91 -1.15 4.00
CA GLY A 91 -14.53 0.15 3.84
C GLY A 91 -13.57 1.21 3.29
N GLY A 92 -12.26 0.98 3.44
CA GLY A 92 -11.24 1.92 2.98
C GLY A 92 -9.84 1.34 3.09
N TYR A 93 -8.88 2.07 2.54
CA TYR A 93 -7.47 1.77 2.67
C TYR A 93 -6.64 3.05 2.65
N ASP A 94 -5.54 3.04 3.41
CA ASP A 94 -4.53 4.08 3.42
C ASP A 94 -3.18 3.45 3.10
N SER A 95 -2.44 4.02 2.16
CA SER A 95 -1.06 3.63 1.85
C SER A 95 -0.18 4.86 1.96
N VAL A 96 0.90 4.74 2.72
CA VAL A 96 1.93 5.75 2.82
C VAL A 96 3.22 5.15 2.29
N LEU A 97 3.76 5.73 1.23
CA LEU A 97 4.93 5.25 0.51
C LEU A 97 6.07 6.25 0.63
N THR A 98 7.29 5.76 0.78
CA THR A 98 8.51 6.56 0.64
C THR A 98 9.25 6.20 -0.65
N TYR A 99 9.88 7.18 -1.27
CA TYR A 99 10.69 7.01 -2.48
C TYR A 99 11.85 8.01 -2.54
N ASP A 100 12.89 7.73 -3.34
CA ASP A 100 14.00 8.67 -3.54
C ASP A 100 13.66 9.68 -4.64
N THR A 101 13.48 10.93 -4.24
CA THR A 101 13.14 12.04 -5.13
C THR A 101 14.26 12.54 -6.04
N ASN A 102 15.49 12.03 -5.87
CA ASN A 102 16.57 12.29 -6.83
C ASN A 102 16.50 11.31 -8.01
N VAL A 103 15.89 10.14 -7.81
CA VAL A 103 15.81 9.07 -8.81
C VAL A 103 14.44 9.03 -9.48
N LEU A 104 13.36 9.32 -8.74
CA LEU A 104 11.99 9.28 -9.24
C LEU A 104 11.23 10.57 -8.90
N THR A 105 10.34 10.97 -9.81
CA THR A 105 9.33 12.01 -9.56
C THR A 105 7.93 11.43 -9.69
N PHE A 106 7.12 11.52 -8.62
CA PHE A 106 5.71 11.17 -8.68
C PHE A 106 4.93 12.10 -9.62
N LYS A 107 4.04 11.54 -10.45
CA LYS A 107 3.19 12.30 -11.38
C LYS A 107 1.73 12.26 -10.98
N LYS A 108 1.17 11.06 -10.80
CA LYS A 108 -0.25 10.87 -10.51
C LYS A 108 -0.54 9.50 -9.93
N GLY A 109 -1.67 9.40 -9.23
CA GLY A 109 -2.29 8.13 -8.88
C GLY A 109 -3.69 8.05 -9.46
N GLU A 110 -4.04 6.88 -10.00
CA GLU A 110 -5.32 6.63 -10.67
C GLU A 110 -6.02 5.44 -10.01
N ASN A 111 -7.31 5.60 -9.72
CA ASN A 111 -8.11 4.55 -9.11
C ASN A 111 -8.40 3.43 -10.13
N ILE A 112 -8.19 2.17 -9.74
CA ILE A 112 -8.55 1.00 -10.55
C ILE A 112 -9.83 0.35 -10.03
N ILE A 113 -10.00 0.29 -8.71
CA ILE A 113 -11.10 -0.43 -8.08
C ILE A 113 -12.40 0.36 -8.12
N GLU A 114 -13.39 -0.15 -8.84
CA GLU A 114 -14.71 0.47 -8.94
C GLU A 114 -15.36 0.64 -7.56
N GLY A 115 -16.15 1.70 -7.39
CA GLY A 115 -16.86 2.00 -6.15
C GLY A 115 -15.98 2.47 -4.99
N PHE A 116 -14.71 2.77 -5.25
CA PHE A 116 -13.87 3.59 -4.39
C PHE A 116 -13.58 4.93 -5.06
N GLU A 117 -13.33 5.94 -4.24
CA GLU A 117 -12.69 7.18 -4.64
C GLU A 117 -11.26 7.18 -4.10
N LEU A 118 -10.30 7.51 -4.95
CA LEU A 118 -8.88 7.59 -4.60
C LEU A 118 -8.46 9.05 -4.46
N PHE A 119 -7.83 9.35 -3.34
CA PHE A 119 -7.14 10.61 -3.09
C PHE A 119 -5.65 10.35 -3.02
N THR A 120 -4.85 11.16 -3.71
CA THR A 120 -3.39 11.12 -3.61
C THR A 120 -2.83 12.47 -3.22
N SER A 121 -1.82 12.46 -2.36
CA SER A 121 -1.13 13.69 -1.94
C SER A 121 0.30 13.37 -1.52
N GLU A 122 1.24 14.23 -1.90
CA GLU A 122 2.59 14.20 -1.35
C GLU A 122 2.58 15.00 -0.03
N LYS A 123 2.70 14.30 1.11
CA LYS A 123 2.63 14.93 2.44
C LYS A 123 3.86 15.79 2.71
N GLU A 124 5.00 15.29 2.28
CA GLU A 124 6.31 15.94 2.27
C GLU A 124 7.15 15.30 1.17
N LYS A 125 8.26 15.94 0.79
CA LYS A 125 9.11 15.49 -0.31
C LYS A 125 9.54 14.03 -0.11
N GLY A 126 9.16 13.15 -1.06
CA GLY A 126 9.49 11.72 -1.00
C GLY A 126 8.53 10.87 -0.16
N VAL A 127 7.42 11.45 0.33
CA VAL A 127 6.38 10.73 1.10
C VAL A 127 5.02 10.91 0.45
N LEU A 128 4.56 9.86 -0.22
CA LEU A 128 3.29 9.81 -0.93
C LEU A 128 2.21 9.16 -0.07
N SER A 129 1.06 9.81 0.07
CA SER A 129 -0.13 9.27 0.71
C SER A 129 -1.19 8.96 -0.33
N LEU A 130 -1.78 7.77 -0.23
CA LEU A 130 -2.91 7.32 -1.02
C LEU A 130 -4.03 6.90 -0.08
N THR A 131 -5.23 7.42 -0.29
CA THR A 131 -6.41 7.08 0.52
C THR A 131 -7.53 6.65 -0.42
N GLY A 132 -7.93 5.39 -0.33
CA GLY A 132 -9.08 4.86 -1.04
C GLY A 132 -10.27 4.73 -0.10
N VAL A 133 -11.38 5.39 -0.42
CA VAL A 133 -12.61 5.36 0.40
C VAL A 133 -13.73 4.72 -0.40
N LYS A 134 -14.41 3.72 0.17
CA LYS A 134 -15.60 3.12 -0.46
C LYS A 134 -16.70 4.17 -0.58
N ASN A 135 -17.25 4.31 -1.78
CA ASN A 135 -18.39 5.18 -2.04
C ASN A 135 -19.59 4.73 -1.23
N LEU A 136 -20.20 5.65 -0.47
CA LEU A 136 -21.35 5.36 0.40
C LEU A 136 -22.57 4.81 -0.37
N GLN A 137 -22.66 5.10 -1.66
CA GLN A 137 -23.73 4.62 -2.54
C GLN A 137 -23.46 3.21 -3.09
N SER A 138 -22.24 2.70 -2.96
CA SER A 138 -21.89 1.36 -3.44
C SER A 138 -22.42 0.29 -2.48
N THR A 139 -23.34 -0.54 -2.98
CA THR A 139 -23.83 -1.73 -2.26
C THR A 139 -22.94 -2.95 -2.45
N GLN A 140 -21.87 -2.83 -3.23
CA GLN A 140 -20.95 -3.93 -3.49
C GLN A 140 -20.13 -4.25 -2.24
N ILE A 141 -19.96 -5.54 -1.98
CA ILE A 141 -19.09 -6.06 -0.92
C ILE A 141 -17.69 -6.21 -1.52
N TYR A 142 -16.70 -5.56 -0.91
CA TYR A 142 -15.32 -5.60 -1.37
C TYR A 142 -14.48 -6.47 -0.46
N LYS A 143 -14.18 -7.67 -0.92
CA LYS A 143 -13.21 -8.59 -0.32
C LYS A 143 -12.04 -8.69 -1.29
N LEU A 144 -10.93 -8.05 -0.94
CA LEU A 144 -9.77 -8.01 -1.80
C LEU A 144 -9.08 -9.37 -1.80
N SER A 145 -8.70 -9.84 -2.99
CA SER A 145 -7.86 -11.03 -3.17
C SER A 145 -6.86 -10.70 -4.27
N ASN A 146 -5.66 -10.30 -3.87
CA ASN A 146 -4.63 -9.73 -4.74
C ASN A 146 -5.21 -8.75 -5.78
N THR A 147 -6.08 -7.85 -5.33
CA THR A 147 -6.86 -6.96 -6.19
C THR A 147 -6.08 -5.68 -6.45
N ALA A 148 -5.98 -5.28 -7.73
CA ALA A 148 -5.39 -4.00 -8.11
C ALA A 148 -6.27 -2.85 -7.61
N LEU A 149 -5.68 -1.94 -6.83
CA LEU A 149 -6.38 -0.84 -6.17
C LEU A 149 -6.17 0.48 -6.92
N ALA A 150 -4.92 0.77 -7.25
CA ALA A 150 -4.52 2.02 -7.89
C ALA A 150 -3.27 1.83 -8.75
N THR A 151 -3.15 2.63 -9.81
CA THR A 151 -1.91 2.80 -10.57
C THR A 151 -1.21 4.07 -10.11
N LEU A 152 0.10 4.00 -9.90
CA LEU A 152 0.96 5.13 -9.60
C LEU A 152 1.93 5.35 -10.76
N THR A 153 1.92 6.56 -11.30
CA THR A 153 2.84 6.97 -12.37
C THR A 153 3.98 7.78 -11.78
N PHE A 154 5.21 7.35 -12.07
CA PHE A 154 6.44 8.06 -11.78
C PHE A 154 7.18 8.37 -13.08
N THR A 155 8.06 9.35 -13.07
CA THR A 155 9.11 9.51 -14.09
C THR A 155 10.44 9.11 -13.49
N ALA A 156 11.24 8.34 -14.25
CA ALA A 156 12.63 8.09 -13.95
C ALA A 156 13.46 9.34 -14.25
N ASP A 157 14.14 9.89 -13.25
CA ASP A 157 14.93 11.12 -13.39
C ASP A 157 16.42 10.78 -13.54
N ASP A 158 17.18 10.71 -12.45
CA ASP A 158 18.61 10.40 -12.48
C ASP A 158 18.89 8.91 -12.28
N GLU A 159 20.05 8.47 -12.78
CA GLU A 159 20.57 7.11 -12.58
C GLU A 159 20.69 6.79 -11.08
N GLY A 160 20.23 5.60 -10.69
CA GLY A 160 20.30 5.15 -9.31
C GLY A 160 19.23 4.14 -8.94
N LEU A 161 19.06 3.94 -7.63
CA LEU A 161 18.09 3.02 -7.04
C LEU A 161 17.11 3.81 -6.17
N SER A 162 15.82 3.54 -6.35
CA SER A 162 14.75 4.06 -5.49
C SER A 162 13.86 2.92 -5.00
N PRO A 163 13.98 2.54 -3.72
CA PRO A 163 13.02 1.67 -3.06
C PRO A 163 11.70 2.42 -2.84
N LEU A 164 10.62 1.95 -3.46
CA LEU A 164 9.26 2.36 -3.11
C LEU A 164 8.77 1.50 -1.95
N SER A 165 8.84 2.05 -0.74
CA SER A 165 8.60 1.29 0.49
C SER A 165 7.37 1.79 1.22
N PHE A 166 6.60 0.88 1.82
CA PHE A 166 5.51 1.26 2.71
C PHE A 166 6.05 1.75 4.04
N VAL A 167 5.52 2.88 4.51
CA VAL A 167 5.54 3.21 5.93
C VAL A 167 4.48 2.33 6.58
N PHE A 168 4.93 1.30 7.28
CA PHE A 168 4.06 0.34 7.97
C PHE A 168 4.75 -0.20 9.21
N ILE A 169 4.08 -0.08 10.35
CA ILE A 169 4.45 -0.61 11.64
C ILE A 169 3.23 -1.41 12.13
N PRO A 170 3.31 -2.75 12.22
CA PRO A 170 2.19 -3.57 12.63
C PRO A 170 1.51 -3.07 13.92
N GLY A 171 0.20 -2.83 13.84
CA GLY A 171 -0.63 -2.39 14.96
C GLY A 171 -0.62 -0.88 15.23
N LYS A 172 0.03 -0.06 14.40
CA LYS A 172 -0.19 1.39 14.35
C LYS A 172 -1.24 1.73 13.29
N THR A 173 -1.86 2.90 13.42
CA THR A 173 -2.95 3.37 12.55
C THR A 173 -2.68 4.76 11.96
N ASN A 174 -1.44 5.23 12.04
CA ASN A 174 -1.01 6.54 11.51
C ASN A 174 -0.07 6.38 10.30
N ASP A 175 -0.09 5.20 9.69
CA ASP A 175 0.78 4.69 8.64
C ASP A 175 -0.07 4.06 7.53
N SER A 176 0.39 2.99 6.88
CA SER A 176 -0.43 2.26 5.91
C SER A 176 -1.40 1.32 6.62
N ASN A 177 -2.66 1.27 6.20
CA ASN A 177 -3.72 0.48 6.83
C ASN A 177 -4.73 -0.05 5.80
N ILE A 178 -5.37 -1.17 6.11
CA ILE A 178 -6.57 -1.65 5.39
C ILE A 178 -7.68 -1.66 6.42
N VAL A 179 -8.76 -0.93 6.16
CA VAL A 179 -9.81 -0.70 7.15
C VAL A 179 -11.10 -1.43 6.77
N THR A 180 -11.62 -2.25 7.67
CA THR A 180 -12.92 -2.92 7.47
C THR A 180 -14.07 -1.93 7.53
N VAL A 181 -15.27 -2.36 7.10
CA VAL A 181 -16.50 -1.57 7.30
C VAL A 181 -16.83 -1.32 8.79
N ALA A 182 -16.24 -2.09 9.71
CA ALA A 182 -16.34 -1.90 11.15
C ALA A 182 -15.26 -0.96 11.71
N ALA A 183 -14.48 -0.30 10.85
CA ALA A 183 -13.35 0.57 11.19
C ALA A 183 -12.20 -0.14 11.92
N GLU A 184 -11.99 -1.42 11.62
CA GLU A 184 -10.88 -2.22 12.14
C GLU A 184 -9.71 -2.24 11.15
N ASP A 185 -8.50 -1.97 11.61
CA ASP A 185 -7.29 -2.16 10.79
C ASP A 185 -6.91 -3.64 10.74
N ILE A 186 -6.79 -4.16 9.52
CA ILE A 186 -6.47 -5.55 9.23
C ILE A 186 -5.15 -5.72 8.49
N LEU A 187 -4.39 -4.66 8.22
CA LEU A 187 -3.11 -4.80 7.52
C LEU A 187 -2.09 -5.52 8.40
N GLY A 188 -1.59 -6.65 7.92
CA GLY A 188 -0.58 -7.48 8.58
C GLY A 188 0.81 -7.39 7.96
N SER A 189 0.90 -7.12 6.66
CA SER A 189 2.18 -7.03 5.95
C SER A 189 2.08 -6.10 4.74
N ALA A 190 3.18 -5.43 4.42
CA ALA A 190 3.28 -4.60 3.21
C ALA A 190 4.62 -4.83 2.52
N GLN A 191 4.61 -5.03 1.20
CA GLN A 191 5.81 -5.31 0.41
C GLN A 191 5.99 -4.26 -0.69
N GLY A 192 7.06 -3.47 -0.58
CA GLY A 192 7.44 -2.49 -1.59
C GLY A 192 8.00 -3.09 -2.87
N VAL A 193 8.42 -2.22 -3.78
CA VAL A 193 9.15 -2.55 -5.01
C VAL A 193 10.42 -1.71 -5.10
N VAL A 194 11.48 -2.24 -5.71
CA VAL A 194 12.71 -1.49 -5.96
C VAL A 194 12.78 -1.14 -7.42
N ILE A 195 12.90 0.15 -7.71
CA ILE A 195 13.07 0.67 -9.07
C ILE A 195 14.53 1.06 -9.26
N TYR A 196 15.08 0.67 -10.40
CA TYR A 196 16.41 1.08 -10.84
C TYR A 196 16.28 1.95 -12.08
N VAL A 197 17.04 3.05 -12.11
CA VAL A 197 17.20 3.91 -13.28
C VAL A 197 18.62 3.74 -13.78
N GLY A 198 18.78 3.39 -15.05
CA GLY A 198 20.06 3.10 -15.66
C GLY A 198 20.01 3.14 -17.18
N GLU A 199 20.79 2.28 -17.83
CA GLU A 199 20.91 2.26 -19.29
C GLU A 199 20.34 0.97 -19.88
N ASN A 200 20.11 1.01 -21.19
CA ASN A 200 19.83 -0.18 -21.96
C ASN A 200 20.63 -0.26 -23.25
N VAL A 201 20.81 -1.49 -23.73
CA VAL A 201 21.51 -1.77 -24.98
C VAL A 201 20.94 -3.04 -25.63
N THR A 202 20.88 -3.07 -26.94
CA THR A 202 20.65 -4.33 -27.67
C THR A 202 21.95 -5.11 -27.79
N LEU A 203 22.05 -6.23 -27.10
CA LEU A 203 23.13 -7.19 -27.28
C LEU A 203 22.86 -8.07 -28.49
N THR A 204 23.92 -8.38 -29.23
CA THR A 204 23.88 -9.39 -30.31
C THR A 204 24.68 -10.62 -29.86
N LEU A 205 24.20 -11.81 -30.22
CA LEU A 205 24.81 -13.09 -29.87
C LEU A 205 26.33 -13.09 -30.19
N GLN A 206 27.13 -13.51 -29.21
CA GLN A 206 28.61 -13.59 -29.24
C GLN A 206 29.36 -12.27 -29.47
N LYS A 207 28.66 -11.13 -29.55
CA LYS A 207 29.32 -9.82 -29.59
C LYS A 207 29.59 -9.32 -28.17
N LEU A 208 30.80 -8.82 -27.98
CA LEU A 208 31.23 -8.20 -26.74
C LEU A 208 30.71 -6.76 -26.67
N TYR A 209 30.04 -6.43 -25.58
CA TYR A 209 29.67 -5.06 -25.24
C TYR A 209 30.49 -4.58 -24.04
N SER A 210 30.94 -3.33 -24.07
CA SER A 210 31.61 -2.69 -22.94
C SER A 210 30.65 -1.71 -22.29
N ILE A 211 30.38 -1.90 -21.00
CA ILE A 211 29.53 -1.00 -20.24
C ILE A 211 30.30 0.33 -20.07
N PRO A 212 29.72 1.47 -20.48
CA PRO A 212 30.38 2.77 -20.38
C PRO A 212 30.91 3.06 -18.98
N GLN A 213 32.03 3.77 -18.90
CA GLN A 213 32.63 4.25 -17.63
C GLN A 213 33.01 3.15 -16.61
N THR A 214 33.00 1.87 -17.02
CA THR A 214 33.41 0.74 -16.18
C THR A 214 34.47 -0.11 -16.88
N SER A 215 35.11 -1.01 -16.14
CA SER A 215 35.92 -2.09 -16.73
C SER A 215 35.07 -3.28 -17.20
N MET A 216 33.74 -3.19 -17.08
CA MET A 216 32.87 -4.33 -17.30
C MET A 216 32.61 -4.58 -18.77
N LYS A 217 32.46 -5.87 -19.10
CA LYS A 217 32.07 -6.33 -20.41
C LYS A 217 30.99 -7.39 -20.29
N VAL A 218 30.03 -7.35 -21.20
CA VAL A 218 28.94 -8.31 -21.27
C VAL A 218 28.95 -8.98 -22.64
N THR A 219 28.76 -10.30 -22.66
CA THR A 219 28.57 -11.07 -23.88
C THR A 219 27.30 -11.87 -23.79
N LEU A 220 26.42 -11.74 -24.78
CA LEU A 220 25.27 -12.63 -24.95
C LEU A 220 25.78 -13.98 -25.44
N LYS A 221 25.74 -15.00 -24.57
CA LYS A 221 26.36 -16.30 -24.81
C LYS A 221 25.44 -17.25 -25.58
N SER A 222 24.18 -17.36 -25.15
CA SER A 222 23.17 -18.20 -25.77
C SER A 222 21.77 -17.63 -25.58
N ILE A 223 20.89 -17.99 -26.51
CA ILE A 223 19.45 -17.76 -26.43
C ILE A 223 18.81 -19.09 -26.85
N GLU A 224 17.96 -19.61 -25.99
CA GLU A 224 17.15 -20.80 -26.27
C GLU A 224 15.70 -20.35 -26.28
N ILE A 225 15.11 -20.26 -27.48
CA ILE A 225 13.69 -19.97 -27.66
C ILE A 225 13.02 -21.29 -28.09
N PRO A 226 12.04 -21.80 -27.33
CA PRO A 226 11.37 -23.04 -27.68
C PRO A 226 10.47 -22.86 -28.90
N GLU A 227 10.15 -23.97 -29.57
CA GLU A 227 9.20 -23.94 -30.68
C GLU A 227 7.81 -23.47 -30.21
N PRO A 228 7.05 -22.73 -31.06
CA PRO A 228 5.77 -22.11 -30.68
C PRO A 228 4.68 -23.07 -30.18
N VAL A 229 4.83 -24.38 -30.41
CA VAL A 229 3.83 -25.41 -30.08
C VAL A 229 3.97 -25.91 -28.63
N CYS A 230 5.03 -25.51 -27.93
CA CYS A 230 5.32 -26.01 -26.60
C CYS A 230 4.53 -25.28 -25.51
N LYS A 231 3.75 -26.03 -24.71
CA LYS A 231 2.90 -25.48 -23.64
C LYS A 231 3.63 -25.18 -22.34
N ASP A 232 4.77 -25.81 -22.11
CA ASP A 232 5.52 -25.78 -20.85
C ASP A 232 6.99 -25.39 -21.03
N CYS A 233 7.38 -24.94 -22.22
CA CYS A 233 8.76 -24.59 -22.48
C CYS A 233 9.14 -23.22 -21.89
N GLU A 234 10.42 -23.10 -21.63
CA GLU A 234 11.06 -21.90 -21.11
C GLU A 234 11.94 -21.29 -22.20
N THR A 235 11.94 -19.97 -22.29
CA THR A 235 12.98 -19.23 -22.99
C THR A 235 14.12 -18.97 -22.00
N SER A 236 15.36 -19.30 -22.39
CA SER A 236 16.55 -19.09 -21.56
C SER A 236 17.54 -18.17 -22.27
N VAL A 237 18.04 -17.16 -21.55
CA VAL A 237 19.10 -16.25 -22.01
C VAL A 237 20.28 -16.37 -21.06
N GLU A 238 21.47 -16.61 -21.61
CA GLU A 238 22.71 -16.66 -20.85
C GLU A 238 23.62 -15.47 -21.23
N LEU A 239 24.01 -14.69 -20.23
CA LEU A 239 24.97 -13.61 -20.35
C LEU A 239 26.23 -13.97 -19.58
N VAL A 240 27.40 -13.68 -20.16
CA VAL A 240 28.67 -13.69 -19.42
C VAL A 240 29.07 -12.25 -19.15
N VAL A 241 29.12 -11.88 -17.87
CA VAL A 241 29.57 -10.57 -17.40
C VAL A 241 30.99 -10.72 -16.87
N SER A 242 31.87 -9.80 -17.19
CA SER A 242 33.23 -9.74 -16.65
C SER A 242 33.54 -8.34 -16.16
N ASN A 243 34.24 -8.21 -15.03
CA ASN A 243 34.79 -6.93 -14.55
C ASN A 243 36.27 -6.71 -14.95
N GLY A 244 36.83 -7.58 -15.81
CA GLY A 244 38.24 -7.60 -16.21
C GLY A 244 39.16 -8.44 -15.32
N LYS A 245 38.70 -8.89 -14.15
CA LYS A 245 39.44 -9.80 -13.24
C LYS A 245 38.75 -11.15 -13.08
N SER A 246 37.43 -11.13 -12.99
CA SER A 246 36.56 -12.29 -12.84
C SER A 246 35.44 -12.28 -13.88
N GLN A 247 34.73 -13.41 -14.00
CA GLN A 247 33.56 -13.56 -14.84
C GLN A 247 32.45 -14.24 -14.05
N GLU A 248 31.21 -13.85 -14.33
CA GLU A 248 29.99 -14.45 -13.80
C GLU A 248 29.03 -14.72 -14.96
N THR A 249 28.33 -15.85 -14.89
CA THR A 249 27.30 -16.23 -15.86
C THR A 249 25.94 -15.94 -15.26
N LEU A 250 25.18 -15.06 -15.91
CA LEU A 250 23.82 -14.71 -15.54
C LEU A 250 22.85 -15.47 -16.44
N ARG A 251 21.86 -16.13 -15.83
CA ARG A 251 20.84 -16.89 -16.55
C ARG A 251 19.46 -16.30 -16.27
N PHE A 252 18.77 -15.94 -17.34
CA PHE A 252 17.42 -15.40 -17.29
C PHE A 252 16.48 -16.40 -17.94
N ILE A 253 15.39 -16.74 -17.24
CA ILE A 253 14.41 -17.73 -17.67
C ILE A 253 13.04 -17.07 -17.69
N THR A 254 12.29 -17.25 -18.78
CA THR A 254 10.91 -16.80 -18.90
C THR A 254 10.01 -17.90 -19.45
N GLY A 255 8.78 -18.01 -18.95
CA GLY A 255 7.81 -19.03 -19.37
C GLY A 255 7.72 -20.24 -18.44
N GLY A 256 7.33 -21.41 -18.99
CA GLY A 256 7.05 -22.62 -18.21
C GLY A 256 5.67 -22.64 -17.53
N ILE A 257 5.33 -23.77 -16.89
CA ILE A 257 4.02 -24.01 -16.23
C ILE A 257 3.71 -22.94 -15.14
N GLY A 258 4.74 -22.29 -14.59
CA GLY A 258 4.61 -21.21 -13.62
C GLY A 258 4.70 -19.79 -14.19
N GLY A 259 4.93 -19.62 -15.50
CA GLY A 259 5.09 -18.32 -16.14
C GLY A 259 6.21 -17.49 -15.52
N ALA A 260 7.40 -18.09 -15.31
CA ALA A 260 8.53 -17.44 -14.67
C ALA A 260 8.75 -16.05 -15.25
N GLN A 261 8.66 -15.03 -14.41
CA GLN A 261 8.97 -13.65 -14.79
C GLN A 261 10.48 -13.47 -14.76
N LEU A 262 10.98 -12.69 -15.72
CA LEU A 262 12.39 -12.31 -15.77
C LEU A 262 12.72 -11.56 -14.49
N LYS A 263 13.48 -12.21 -13.61
CA LYS A 263 14.01 -11.57 -12.40
C LYS A 263 15.30 -10.84 -12.76
N THR A 264 15.51 -9.72 -12.09
CA THR A 264 16.82 -9.06 -12.08
C THR A 264 17.88 -10.03 -11.59
N SER A 265 19.04 -10.04 -12.24
CA SER A 265 20.25 -10.74 -11.79
C SER A 265 21.31 -9.73 -11.43
N GLU A 266 22.23 -10.09 -10.54
CA GLU A 266 23.26 -9.17 -10.05
C GLU A 266 24.64 -9.69 -10.40
N ALA A 267 25.54 -8.79 -10.80
CA ALA A 267 26.96 -9.08 -10.90
C ALA A 267 27.77 -7.80 -10.69
N PHE A 268 28.87 -7.90 -9.95
CA PHE A 268 29.87 -6.82 -9.80
C PHE A 268 29.29 -5.43 -9.42
N GLY A 269 28.24 -5.39 -8.60
CA GLY A 269 27.62 -4.14 -8.13
C GLY A 269 26.60 -3.53 -9.10
N TYR A 270 26.21 -4.27 -10.14
CA TYR A 270 25.15 -3.89 -11.07
C TYR A 270 24.00 -4.89 -11.02
N VAL A 271 22.81 -4.40 -11.30
CA VAL A 271 21.64 -5.21 -11.59
C VAL A 271 21.41 -5.27 -13.10
N PHE A 272 20.93 -6.41 -13.57
CA PHE A 272 20.72 -6.71 -14.97
C PHE A 272 19.33 -7.30 -15.16
N GLU A 273 18.68 -6.90 -16.23
CA GLU A 273 17.38 -7.41 -16.66
C GLU A 273 17.39 -7.54 -18.18
N VAL A 274 16.70 -8.56 -18.70
CA VAL A 274 16.61 -8.77 -20.15
C VAL A 274 15.17 -8.62 -20.62
N SER A 275 14.98 -8.20 -21.87
CA SER A 275 13.68 -8.12 -22.53
C SER A 275 13.84 -8.15 -24.05
N ASP A 276 12.73 -8.11 -24.80
CA ASP A 276 12.73 -8.13 -26.27
C ASP A 276 13.65 -9.23 -26.84
N ILE A 277 13.46 -10.45 -26.33
CA ILE A 277 14.28 -11.62 -26.67
C ILE A 277 13.93 -12.06 -28.10
N LYS A 278 14.95 -12.10 -28.97
CA LYS A 278 14.88 -12.56 -30.36
C LYS A 278 15.94 -13.63 -30.59
N GLU A 279 15.87 -14.37 -31.70
CA GLU A 279 16.78 -15.50 -31.98
C GLU A 279 18.28 -15.18 -31.84
N LYS A 280 18.70 -13.93 -32.08
CA LYS A 280 20.12 -13.52 -32.08
C LYS A 280 20.40 -12.25 -31.27
N SER A 281 19.41 -11.71 -30.58
CA SER A 281 19.57 -10.45 -29.84
C SER A 281 18.64 -10.36 -28.64
N VAL A 282 19.04 -9.54 -27.68
CA VAL A 282 18.23 -9.22 -26.50
C VAL A 282 18.47 -7.77 -26.10
N VAL A 283 17.45 -7.10 -25.56
CA VAL A 283 17.66 -5.83 -24.88
C VAL A 283 18.11 -6.13 -23.45
N LEU A 284 19.34 -5.76 -23.13
CA LEU A 284 19.86 -5.75 -21.77
C LEU A 284 19.58 -4.38 -21.17
N ARG A 285 18.90 -4.35 -20.01
CA ARG A 285 18.87 -3.19 -19.12
C ARG A 285 19.81 -3.44 -17.96
N PHE A 286 20.50 -2.40 -17.53
CA PHE A 286 21.41 -2.48 -16.41
C PHE A 286 21.49 -1.17 -15.66
N ALA A 287 21.71 -1.25 -14.35
CA ALA A 287 21.85 -0.09 -13.49
C ALA A 287 22.81 -0.40 -12.32
N PRO A 288 23.46 0.61 -11.74
CA PRO A 288 24.17 0.47 -10.47
C PRO A 288 23.23 -0.02 -9.37
N LYS A 289 23.72 -0.90 -8.50
CA LYS A 289 22.95 -1.38 -7.34
C LYS A 289 22.98 -0.41 -6.15
N ASN A 290 23.95 0.51 -6.12
CA ASN A 290 24.21 1.43 -5.01
C ASN A 290 24.31 2.87 -5.49
#